data_AF-A0A7V8XS85-F1
#
_entry.id   AF-A0A7V8XS85-F1
#
_cell.length_a   1.000
_cell.length_b   1.000
_cell.length_c   1.000
_cell.angle_alpha   90.00
_cell.angle_beta   90.00
_cell.angle_gamma   90.00
#
_symmetry.space_group_name_H-M   'P 1'
#
loop_
_entity.id
_entity.type
_entity.pdbx_description
1 polymer ?
#
loop_
_entity_poly.entity_id
_entity_poly.type
_entity_poly.pdbx_seq_one_letter_code
_entity_poly.pdbx_strand_id
1 'polypeptide(L)'
;MTNSFLVATFFNNFFPSNIGGDVVRVADTAPYAGSKTVATTIVLIDRVLGLIALLAVAAGASALATVAGIPLTGVGYIWICLVGVLAALLFVLRFPEHFARIMHRAAGGRGEGIQARLLNLLGAIARFAEEPRRLAVAFAGALAVQGLLVVFYMFAALSLSVPLPLMAASVVVPVSLAVQMVPVSINGFGVREAVFAFFFASLGLNVGSALTLSLGSAALIMLFSLTGGAVFLLRRGRPSPPSGVKS
;
A
#
# COMPACT_ATOMS: atom_id res chain seq x y z
N MET A 1 -16.06 -7.33 7.49
CA MET A 1 -15.08 -6.42 6.84
C MET A 1 -13.74 -6.42 7.58
N THR A 2 -13.73 -6.26 8.90
CA THR A 2 -12.52 -6.36 9.77
C THR A 2 -11.77 -7.69 9.64
N ASN A 3 -12.47 -8.81 9.54
CA ASN A 3 -11.83 -10.13 9.39
C ASN A 3 -11.07 -10.31 8.07
N SER A 4 -11.51 -9.70 6.96
CA SER A 4 -10.81 -9.78 5.67
C SER A 4 -9.54 -8.92 5.66
N PHE A 5 -9.56 -7.80 6.38
CA PHE A 5 -8.38 -6.94 6.58
C PHE A 5 -7.27 -7.70 7.34
N LEU A 6 -7.62 -8.39 8.42
CA LEU A 6 -6.66 -9.10 9.28
C LEU A 6 -5.95 -10.27 8.56
N VAL A 7 -6.66 -11.01 7.70
CA VAL A 7 -6.07 -12.09 6.89
C VAL A 7 -5.13 -11.54 5.82
N ALA A 8 -5.52 -10.45 5.16
CA ALA A 8 -4.68 -9.76 4.20
C ALA A 8 -3.36 -9.27 4.84
N THR A 9 -3.45 -8.68 6.04
CA THR A 9 -2.27 -8.21 6.79
C THR A 9 -1.36 -9.37 7.20
N PHE A 10 -1.90 -10.55 7.55
CA PHE A 10 -1.10 -11.73 7.86
C PHE A 10 -0.22 -12.19 6.71
N PHE A 11 -0.81 -12.44 5.55
CA PHE A 11 -0.06 -12.90 4.39
C PHE A 11 0.87 -11.83 3.84
N ASN A 12 0.55 -10.53 3.98
CA ASN A 12 1.43 -9.43 3.59
C ASN A 12 2.71 -9.34 4.45
N ASN A 13 2.68 -9.89 5.68
CA ASN A 13 3.81 -9.87 6.62
C ASN A 13 4.58 -11.20 6.71
N PHE A 14 3.92 -12.35 6.53
CA PHE A 14 4.55 -13.68 6.63
C PHE A 14 5.04 -14.25 5.30
N PHE A 15 4.52 -13.79 4.16
CA PHE A 15 5.19 -14.06 2.89
C PHE A 15 6.34 -13.06 2.70
N PRO A 16 7.50 -13.52 2.18
CA PRO A 16 8.66 -12.65 1.90
C PRO A 16 8.38 -11.53 0.89
N SER A 17 7.14 -11.25 0.50
CA SER A 17 6.83 -10.11 -0.35
C SER A 17 5.43 -9.58 -0.07
N ASN A 18 5.28 -8.25 -0.17
CA ASN A 18 3.98 -7.58 -0.26
C ASN A 18 3.07 -8.19 -1.35
N ILE A 19 3.68 -8.89 -2.32
CA ILE A 19 3.03 -9.56 -3.44
C ILE A 19 2.33 -10.86 -3.00
N GLY A 20 2.88 -11.60 -2.03
CA GLY A 20 2.27 -12.86 -1.53
C GLY A 20 0.93 -12.65 -0.83
N GLY A 21 0.81 -11.57 -0.05
CA GLY A 21 -0.45 -11.16 0.58
C GLY A 21 -1.53 -10.78 -0.43
N ASP A 22 -1.16 -10.06 -1.48
CA ASP A 22 -2.08 -9.67 -2.54
C ASP A 22 -2.59 -10.86 -3.35
N VAL A 23 -1.77 -11.88 -3.59
CA VAL A 23 -2.21 -13.13 -4.25
C VAL A 23 -3.29 -13.83 -3.44
N VAL A 24 -3.13 -13.91 -2.12
CA VAL A 24 -4.15 -14.50 -1.24
C VAL A 24 -5.43 -13.65 -1.24
N ARG A 25 -5.33 -12.33 -1.18
CA ARG A 25 -6.49 -11.43 -1.30
C ARG A 25 -7.23 -11.64 -2.62
N VAL A 26 -6.51 -11.77 -3.74
CA VAL A 26 -7.10 -12.05 -5.05
C VAL A 26 -7.77 -13.43 -5.06
N ALA A 27 -7.12 -14.46 -4.51
CA ALA A 27 -7.68 -15.81 -4.43
C ALA A 27 -8.96 -15.86 -3.59
N ASP A 28 -8.99 -15.17 -2.46
CA ASP A 28 -10.15 -15.09 -1.57
C ASP A 28 -11.28 -14.23 -2.14
N THR A 29 -10.96 -13.20 -2.92
CA THR A 29 -11.94 -12.27 -3.51
C THR A 29 -12.50 -12.77 -4.84
N ALA A 30 -11.74 -13.57 -5.60
CA ALA A 30 -12.12 -14.03 -6.94
C ALA A 30 -13.47 -14.78 -7.00
N PRO A 31 -13.86 -15.64 -6.04
CA PRO A 31 -15.17 -16.28 -6.03
C PRO A 31 -16.34 -15.29 -5.89
N TYR A 32 -16.15 -14.22 -5.11
CA TYR A 32 -17.18 -13.20 -4.87
C TYR A 32 -17.23 -12.14 -5.97
N ALA A 33 -16.08 -11.84 -6.58
CA ALA A 33 -15.95 -10.88 -7.69
C ALA A 33 -16.34 -11.47 -9.05
N GLY A 34 -16.61 -12.77 -9.14
CA GLY A 34 -16.98 -13.48 -10.38
C GLY A 34 -15.83 -13.70 -11.37
N SER A 35 -14.67 -13.05 -11.19
CA SER A 35 -13.48 -13.24 -12.03
C SER A 35 -12.19 -12.87 -11.30
N LYS A 36 -11.11 -13.60 -11.60
CA LYS A 36 -9.75 -13.29 -11.13
C LYS A 36 -9.30 -11.89 -11.59
N THR A 37 -9.66 -11.48 -12.80
CA THR A 37 -9.30 -10.17 -13.36
C THR A 37 -9.91 -9.03 -12.53
N VAL A 38 -11.19 -9.16 -12.15
CA VAL A 38 -11.88 -8.15 -11.33
C VAL A 38 -11.29 -8.09 -9.93
N ALA A 39 -11.02 -9.24 -9.31
CA ALA A 39 -10.36 -9.29 -7.99
C ALA A 39 -8.96 -8.66 -8.01
N THR A 40 -8.15 -8.91 -9.05
CA THR A 40 -6.85 -8.26 -9.24
C THR A 40 -7.00 -6.75 -9.41
N THR A 41 -7.97 -6.29 -10.21
CA THR A 41 -8.26 -4.85 -10.36
C THR A 41 -8.59 -4.19 -9.03
N ILE A 42 -9.42 -4.83 -8.19
CA ILE A 42 -9.79 -4.29 -6.86
C ILE A 42 -8.55 -4.10 -5.98
N VAL A 43 -7.68 -5.12 -5.90
CA VAL A 43 -6.44 -5.04 -5.09
C VAL A 43 -5.48 -3.98 -5.65
N LEU A 44 -5.36 -3.87 -6.97
CA LEU A 44 -4.50 -2.87 -7.60
C LEU A 44 -5.00 -1.44 -7.33
N ILE A 45 -6.31 -1.20 -7.44
CA ILE A 45 -6.90 0.10 -7.12
C ILE A 45 -6.66 0.45 -5.65
N ASP A 46 -6.87 -0.51 -4.74
CA ASP A 46 -6.60 -0.34 -3.30
C ASP A 46 -5.13 0.06 -3.03
N ARG A 47 -4.18 -0.58 -3.72
CA ARG A 47 -2.75 -0.24 -3.64
C ARG A 47 -2.44 1.16 -4.16
N VAL A 48 -2.98 1.52 -5.32
CA VAL A 48 -2.77 2.85 -5.92
C VAL A 48 -3.37 3.94 -5.03
N LEU A 49 -4.60 3.74 -4.53
CA LEU A 49 -5.23 4.67 -3.59
C LEU A 49 -4.45 4.79 -2.29
N GLY A 50 -3.97 3.67 -1.74
CA GLY A 50 -3.12 3.65 -0.55
C GLY A 50 -1.82 4.43 -0.73
N LEU A 51 -1.13 4.25 -1.88
CA LEU A 51 0.10 4.97 -2.21
C LEU A 51 -0.15 6.48 -2.37
N ILE A 52 -1.20 6.86 -3.10
CA ILE A 52 -1.56 8.28 -3.26
C ILE A 52 -1.93 8.87 -1.90
N ALA A 53 -2.67 8.15 -1.06
CA ALA A 53 -3.02 8.60 0.28
C ALA A 53 -1.78 8.80 1.17
N LEU A 54 -0.80 7.88 1.14
CA LEU A 54 0.47 8.02 1.87
C LEU A 54 1.22 9.28 1.44
N LEU A 55 1.38 9.47 0.13
CA LEU A 55 2.06 10.62 -0.44
C LEU A 55 1.29 11.92 -0.17
N ALA A 56 -0.04 11.91 -0.18
CA ALA A 56 -0.88 13.06 0.15
C ALA A 56 -0.76 13.45 1.62
N VAL A 57 -0.73 12.48 2.54
CA VAL A 57 -0.50 12.73 3.98
C VAL A 57 0.90 13.32 4.19
N ALA A 58 1.93 12.73 3.58
CA ALA A 58 3.29 13.25 3.65
C ALA A 58 3.40 14.68 3.08
N ALA A 59 2.80 14.91 1.92
CA ALA A 59 2.80 16.22 1.26
C ALA A 59 2.08 17.27 2.11
N GLY A 60 0.89 16.96 2.63
CA GLY A 60 0.13 17.82 3.53
C GLY A 60 0.90 18.15 4.81
N ALA A 61 1.47 17.14 5.48
CA ALA A 61 2.31 17.34 6.66
C ALA A 61 3.56 18.19 6.35
N SER A 62 4.18 17.99 5.19
CA SER A 62 5.34 18.76 4.76
C SER A 62 5.00 20.24 4.47
N ALA A 63 3.81 20.52 3.91
CA ALA A 63 3.32 21.87 3.70
C ALA A 63 3.03 22.57 5.03
N LEU A 64 2.38 21.88 5.97
CA LEU A 64 2.15 22.40 7.32
C LEU A 64 3.47 22.69 8.06
N ALA A 65 4.46 21.80 7.96
CA ALA A 65 5.78 22.02 8.54
C ALA A 65 6.48 23.25 7.94
N THR A 66 6.36 23.44 6.63
CA THR A 66 6.95 24.60 5.92
C THR A 66 6.30 25.90 6.39
N VAL A 67 4.96 25.94 6.48
CA VAL A 67 4.22 27.11 7.00
C VAL A 67 4.57 27.38 8.47
N ALA A 68 4.80 26.34 9.26
CA ALA A 68 5.22 26.45 10.66
C ALA A 68 6.71 26.80 10.85
N GLY A 69 7.48 26.96 9.77
CA GLY A 69 8.91 27.27 9.83
C GLY A 69 9.79 26.12 10.32
N ILE A 70 9.31 24.88 10.27
CA ILE A 70 10.05 23.69 10.69
C ILE A 70 10.88 23.20 9.50
N PRO A 71 12.22 23.25 9.59
CA PRO A 71 13.09 22.83 8.49
C PRO A 71 13.09 21.31 8.38
N LEU A 72 12.27 20.77 7.48
CA LEU A 72 12.33 19.37 7.06
C LEU A 72 13.10 19.26 5.75
N THR A 73 14.12 18.41 5.73
CA THR A 73 14.86 18.10 4.51
C THR A 73 14.05 17.17 3.61
N GLY A 74 14.12 17.40 2.29
CA GLY A 74 13.52 16.51 1.30
C GLY A 74 12.04 16.75 0.98
N VAL A 75 11.44 17.82 1.49
CA VAL A 75 10.04 18.23 1.21
C VAL A 75 9.74 18.28 -0.30
N GLY A 76 10.66 18.84 -1.09
CA GLY A 76 10.50 18.91 -2.55
C GLY A 76 10.38 17.55 -3.25
N TYR A 77 11.11 16.54 -2.78
CA TYR A 77 11.07 15.20 -3.38
C TYR A 77 9.72 14.50 -3.14
N ILE A 78 9.05 14.79 -2.02
CA ILE A 78 7.72 14.25 -1.72
C ILE A 78 6.71 14.75 -2.75
N TRP A 79 6.71 16.05 -3.04
CA TRP A 79 5.84 16.66 -4.04
C TRP A 79 6.15 16.15 -5.45
N ILE A 80 7.43 16.05 -5.82
CA ILE A 80 7.84 15.46 -7.11
C ILE A 80 7.34 14.03 -7.24
N CYS A 81 7.46 13.22 -6.18
CA CYS A 81 6.97 11.84 -6.17
C CYS A 81 5.45 11.77 -6.31
N LEU A 82 4.70 12.58 -5.55
CA LEU A 82 3.24 12.66 -5.64
C LEU A 82 2.78 13.05 -7.04
N VAL A 83 3.34 14.13 -7.60
CA VAL A 83 3.02 14.58 -8.97
C VAL A 83 3.40 13.51 -9.99
N GLY A 84 4.55 12.85 -9.84
CA GLY A 84 4.98 11.77 -10.70
C GLY A 84 4.02 10.57 -10.70
N VAL A 85 3.55 10.15 -9.52
CA VAL A 85 2.56 9.06 -9.39
C VAL A 85 1.22 9.45 -10.02
N LEU A 86 0.74 10.67 -9.78
CA LEU A 86 -0.51 11.18 -10.37
C LEU A 86 -0.40 11.29 -11.89
N ALA A 87 0.73 11.78 -12.41
CA ALA A 87 0.99 11.88 -13.85
C ALA A 87 1.07 10.49 -14.50
N ALA A 88 1.72 9.52 -13.86
CA ALA A 88 1.77 8.14 -14.32
C ALA A 88 0.37 7.51 -14.35
N LEU A 89 -0.43 7.71 -13.31
CA LEU A 89 -1.82 7.24 -13.27
C LEU A 89 -2.65 7.87 -14.39
N LEU A 90 -2.56 9.18 -14.59
CA LEU A 90 -3.25 9.88 -15.67
C LEU A 90 -2.84 9.36 -17.05
N PHE A 91 -1.55 9.12 -17.26
CA PHE A 91 -1.03 8.54 -18.51
C PHE A 91 -1.60 7.14 -18.77
N VAL A 92 -1.61 6.27 -17.76
CA VAL A 92 -2.15 4.91 -17.86
C VAL A 92 -3.65 4.92 -18.17
N LEU A 93 -4.42 5.82 -17.56
CA LEU A 93 -5.86 5.94 -17.78
C LEU A 93 -6.19 6.58 -19.14
N ARG A 94 -5.42 7.58 -19.57
CA ARG A 94 -5.68 8.31 -20.83
C ARG A 94 -5.18 7.57 -22.06
N PHE A 95 -4.10 6.80 -21.93
CA PHE A 95 -3.45 6.09 -23.04
C PHE A 95 -3.26 4.59 -22.74
N PRO A 96 -4.34 3.83 -22.47
CA PRO A 96 -4.25 2.44 -22.04
C PRO A 96 -3.56 1.54 -23.08
N GLU A 97 -3.79 1.80 -24.38
CA GLU A 97 -3.15 1.05 -25.47
C GLU A 97 -1.65 1.32 -25.60
N HIS A 98 -1.19 2.55 -25.31
CA HIS A 98 0.23 2.88 -25.31
C HIS A 98 0.93 2.19 -24.16
N PHE A 99 0.34 2.26 -22.96
CA PHE A 99 0.86 1.57 -21.79
C PHE A 99 0.91 0.05 -22.00
N ALA A 100 -0.17 -0.55 -22.51
CA ALA A 100 -0.21 -1.98 -22.79
C ALA A 100 0.87 -2.41 -23.81
N ARG A 101 1.14 -1.60 -24.84
CA ARG A 101 2.23 -1.85 -25.79
C ARG A 101 3.62 -1.74 -25.17
N ILE A 102 3.86 -0.74 -24.32
CA ILE A 102 5.15 -0.57 -23.61
C ILE A 102 5.41 -1.80 -22.73
N MET A 103 4.41 -2.22 -21.96
CA MET A 103 4.51 -3.41 -21.11
C MET A 103 4.72 -4.70 -21.90
N HIS A 104 4.03 -4.86 -23.04
CA HIS A 104 4.23 -6.02 -23.93
C HIS A 104 5.66 -6.08 -24.48
N ARG A 105 6.24 -4.94 -24.88
CA ARG A 105 7.64 -4.85 -25.33
C ARG A 105 8.61 -5.12 -24.19
N ALA A 106 8.37 -4.57 -23.00
CA ALA A 106 9.19 -4.82 -21.82
C ALA A 106 9.18 -6.30 -21.40
N ALA A 107 8.06 -7.00 -21.62
CA ALA A 107 7.94 -8.45 -21.40
C ALA A 107 8.56 -9.31 -22.52
N GLY A 108 9.31 -8.72 -23.46
CA GLY A 108 10.01 -9.44 -24.53
C GLY A 108 9.10 -9.98 -25.63
N GLY A 109 7.86 -9.47 -25.75
CA GLY A 109 6.94 -9.82 -26.84
C GLY A 109 6.41 -11.27 -26.87
N ARG A 110 6.73 -12.09 -25.86
CA ARG A 110 6.39 -13.52 -25.80
C ARG A 110 5.04 -13.83 -25.13
N GLY A 111 4.12 -12.88 -25.15
CA GLY A 111 2.89 -12.95 -24.36
C GLY A 111 1.64 -12.78 -25.19
N GLU A 112 1.26 -13.80 -25.95
CA GLU A 112 -0.06 -13.84 -26.59
C GLU A 112 -1.14 -13.66 -25.52
N GLY A 113 -1.89 -12.55 -25.62
CA GLY A 113 -2.94 -12.19 -24.67
C GLY A 113 -2.52 -11.36 -23.46
N ILE A 114 -1.23 -11.02 -23.25
CA ILE A 114 -0.83 -10.06 -22.18
C ILE A 114 -1.46 -8.70 -22.45
N GLN A 115 -1.42 -8.24 -23.70
CA GLN A 115 -2.02 -6.97 -24.09
C GLN A 115 -3.53 -6.97 -23.84
N ALA A 116 -4.24 -8.03 -24.21
CA ALA A 116 -5.68 -8.16 -23.97
C ALA A 116 -6.02 -8.21 -22.47
N ARG A 117 -5.24 -8.94 -21.66
CA ARG A 117 -5.40 -8.96 -20.19
C ARG A 117 -5.17 -7.57 -19.58
N LEU A 118 -4.13 -6.86 -20.00
CA LEU A 118 -3.85 -5.49 -19.55
C LEU A 118 -4.99 -4.54 -19.93
N LEU A 119 -5.47 -4.59 -21.18
CA LEU A 119 -6.59 -3.77 -21.61
C LEU A 119 -7.88 -4.07 -20.84
N ASN A 120 -8.17 -5.34 -20.54
CA ASN A 120 -9.31 -5.71 -19.69
C ASN A 120 -9.18 -5.18 -18.27
N LEU A 121 -7.97 -5.26 -17.68
CA LEU A 121 -7.68 -4.68 -16.35
C LEU A 121 -7.85 -3.16 -16.36
N LEU A 122 -7.29 -2.47 -17.36
CA LEU A 122 -7.37 -1.02 -17.52
C LEU A 122 -8.80 -0.55 -17.76
N GLY A 123 -9.57 -1.28 -18.57
CA GLY A 123 -10.99 -1.01 -18.78
C GLY A 123 -11.81 -1.16 -17.49
N ALA A 124 -11.51 -2.16 -16.65
CA ALA A 124 -12.14 -2.31 -15.35
C ALA A 124 -11.77 -1.16 -14.39
N ILE A 125 -10.53 -0.67 -14.42
CA ILE A 125 -10.11 0.51 -13.65
C ILE A 125 -10.82 1.78 -14.15
N ALA A 126 -10.90 1.98 -15.48
CA ALA A 126 -11.57 3.13 -16.08
C ALA A 126 -13.04 3.21 -15.68
N ARG A 127 -13.76 2.07 -15.70
CA ARG A 127 -15.14 1.97 -15.20
C ARG A 127 -15.26 2.33 -13.72
N PHE A 128 -14.27 1.96 -12.90
CA PHE A 128 -14.26 2.34 -11.49
C PHE A 128 -14.04 3.85 -11.30
N ALA A 129 -13.28 4.49 -12.21
CA ALA A 129 -13.06 5.94 -12.21
C ALA A 129 -14.29 6.75 -12.68
N GLU A 130 -15.23 6.13 -13.42
CA GLU A 130 -16.49 6.77 -13.82
C GLU A 130 -17.46 7.00 -12.65
N GLU A 131 -17.19 6.42 -11.48
CA GLU A 131 -17.99 6.59 -10.26
C GLU A 131 -17.24 7.44 -9.20
N PRO A 132 -17.17 8.77 -9.36
CA PRO A 132 -16.33 9.63 -8.53
C PRO A 132 -16.71 9.59 -7.05
N ARG A 133 -18.00 9.36 -6.73
CA ARG A 133 -18.46 9.23 -5.34
C ARG A 133 -17.88 8.00 -4.66
N ARG A 134 -17.86 6.84 -5.32
CA ARG A 134 -17.29 5.61 -4.74
C ARG A 134 -15.78 5.73 -4.60
N LEU A 135 -15.12 6.34 -5.59
CA LEU A 135 -13.69 6.62 -5.54
C LEU A 135 -13.33 7.57 -4.39
N ALA A 136 -14.10 8.64 -4.19
CA ALA A 136 -13.89 9.58 -3.09
C ALA A 136 -14.04 8.92 -1.72
N VAL A 137 -15.06 8.06 -1.53
CA VAL A 137 -15.25 7.31 -0.29
C VAL A 137 -14.10 6.33 -0.07
N ALA A 138 -13.67 5.61 -1.10
CA ALA A 138 -12.53 4.70 -1.01
C ALA A 138 -11.23 5.44 -0.67
N PHE A 139 -11.01 6.60 -1.28
CA PHE A 139 -9.85 7.44 -1.00
C PHE A 139 -9.88 8.04 0.40
N ALA A 140 -11.04 8.49 0.88
CA ALA A 140 -11.20 8.94 2.27
C ALA A 140 -10.92 7.81 3.26
N GLY A 141 -11.39 6.60 2.97
CA GLY A 141 -11.03 5.40 3.74
C GLY A 141 -9.53 5.13 3.73
N ALA A 142 -8.88 5.24 2.57
CA ALA A 142 -7.43 5.08 2.46
C ALA A 142 -6.68 6.14 3.30
N LEU A 143 -7.07 7.41 3.23
CA LEU A 143 -6.50 8.48 4.07
C LEU A 143 -6.68 8.20 5.56
N ALA A 144 -7.86 7.74 5.98
CA ALA A 144 -8.11 7.39 7.38
C ALA A 144 -7.19 6.25 7.85
N VAL A 145 -7.01 5.21 7.01
CA VAL A 145 -6.07 4.11 7.30
C VAL A 145 -4.64 4.62 7.38
N GLN A 146 -4.20 5.49 6.48
CA GLN A 146 -2.85 6.05 6.53
C GLN A 146 -2.63 6.92 7.77
N GLY A 147 -3.62 7.75 8.14
CA GLY A 147 -3.58 8.53 9.38
C GLY A 147 -3.48 7.63 10.62
N LEU A 148 -4.25 6.53 10.65
CA LEU A 148 -4.18 5.55 11.73
C LEU A 148 -2.81 4.87 11.81
N LEU A 149 -2.18 4.57 10.67
CA LEU A 149 -0.82 4.03 10.62
C LEU A 149 0.21 5.04 11.17
N VAL A 150 0.09 6.32 10.84
CA VAL A 150 0.96 7.37 11.43
C VAL A 150 0.79 7.40 12.95
N VAL A 151 -0.45 7.38 13.44
CA VAL A 151 -0.75 7.35 14.88
C VAL A 151 -0.19 6.09 15.55
N PHE A 152 -0.30 4.93 14.90
CA PHE A 152 0.30 3.69 15.38
C PHE A 152 1.83 3.80 15.53
N TYR A 153 2.52 4.33 14.52
CA TYR A 153 3.97 4.55 14.58
C TYR A 153 4.37 5.60 15.63
N MET A 154 3.52 6.62 15.86
CA MET A 154 3.72 7.58 16.94
C MET A 154 3.68 6.91 18.32
N PHE A 155 2.67 6.07 18.56
CA PHE A 155 2.60 5.31 19.80
C PHE A 155 3.75 4.32 19.94
N ALA A 156 4.15 3.65 18.86
CA ALA A 156 5.33 2.78 18.87
C ALA A 156 6.60 3.56 19.22
N ALA A 157 6.80 4.75 18.67
CA ALA A 157 7.94 5.62 19.00
C ALA A 157 7.93 6.02 20.48
N LEU A 158 6.76 6.40 21.02
CA LEU A 158 6.60 6.71 22.44
C LEU A 158 6.91 5.51 23.33
N SER A 159 6.37 4.33 23.03
CA SER A 159 6.62 3.11 23.80
C SER A 159 8.08 2.66 23.77
N LEU A 160 8.79 2.92 22.66
CA LEU A 160 10.21 2.59 22.49
C LEU A 160 11.14 3.72 22.97
N SER A 161 10.60 4.78 23.58
CA SER A 161 11.36 5.97 24.02
C SER A 161 12.19 6.61 22.89
N VAL A 162 11.67 6.56 21.65
CA VAL A 162 12.30 7.17 20.48
C VAL A 162 11.86 8.63 20.38
N PRO A 163 12.80 9.60 20.39
CA PRO A 163 12.48 11.03 20.37
C PRO A 163 12.09 11.49 18.95
N LEU A 164 10.91 11.09 18.47
CA LEU A 164 10.39 11.47 17.16
C LEU A 164 9.27 12.52 17.31
N PRO A 165 9.48 13.78 16.89
CA PRO A 165 8.45 14.81 16.92
C PRO A 165 7.25 14.44 16.04
N LEU A 166 6.05 14.82 16.47
CA LEU A 166 4.79 14.52 15.76
C LEU A 166 4.80 14.99 14.29
N MET A 167 5.28 16.21 14.04
CA MET A 167 5.34 16.76 12.69
C MET A 167 6.30 15.98 11.80
N ALA A 168 7.46 15.57 12.36
CA ALA A 168 8.43 14.76 11.64
C ALA A 168 7.86 13.37 11.33
N ALA A 169 7.22 12.69 12.30
CA ALA A 169 6.62 11.39 12.07
C ALA A 169 5.54 11.40 10.97
N SER A 170 4.74 12.46 10.91
CA SER A 170 3.69 12.65 9.90
C SER A 170 4.23 12.76 8.46
N VAL A 171 5.54 12.99 8.31
CA VAL A 171 6.24 13.00 7.02
C VAL A 171 7.05 11.72 6.84
N VAL A 172 7.88 11.37 7.84
CA VAL A 172 8.82 10.25 7.76
C VAL A 172 8.08 8.92 7.63
N VAL A 173 7.02 8.69 8.42
CA VAL A 173 6.30 7.41 8.40
C VAL A 173 5.62 7.18 7.05
N PRO A 174 4.81 8.12 6.51
CA PRO A 174 4.15 7.84 5.23
C PRO A 174 5.13 7.72 4.06
N VAL A 175 6.24 8.47 4.05
CA VAL A 175 7.27 8.34 3.01
C VAL A 175 7.95 6.98 3.08
N SER A 176 8.35 6.54 4.27
CA SER A 176 8.95 5.20 4.47
C SER A 176 8.02 4.07 4.05
N LEU A 177 6.72 4.18 4.37
CA LEU A 177 5.71 3.19 3.98
C LEU A 177 5.39 3.24 2.48
N ALA A 178 5.38 4.42 1.86
CA ALA A 178 5.19 4.56 0.41
C ALA A 178 6.29 3.85 -0.36
N VAL A 179 7.55 3.99 0.08
CA VAL A 179 8.70 3.32 -0.54
C VAL A 179 8.59 1.79 -0.40
N GLN A 180 8.07 1.29 0.74
CA GLN A 180 7.82 -0.14 0.94
C GLN A 180 6.73 -0.70 0.00
N MET A 181 5.80 0.13 -0.49
CA MET A 181 4.78 -0.29 -1.47
C MET A 181 5.36 -0.49 -2.87
N VAL A 182 6.51 0.13 -3.19
CA VAL A 182 7.16 -0.04 -4.49
C VAL A 182 7.85 -1.42 -4.51
N PRO A 183 7.60 -2.27 -5.53
CA PRO A 183 8.17 -3.61 -5.62
C PRO A 183 9.65 -3.61 -6.03
N VAL A 184 10.47 -2.75 -5.43
CA VAL A 184 11.92 -2.70 -5.64
C VAL A 184 12.65 -3.66 -4.69
N SER A 185 12.05 -4.01 -3.55
CA SER A 185 12.63 -4.94 -2.59
C SER A 185 11.63 -5.90 -1.95
N ILE A 186 12.16 -7.01 -1.44
CA ILE A 186 11.46 -8.07 -0.69
C ILE A 186 10.87 -7.44 0.59
N ASN A 187 9.59 -7.08 0.55
CA ASN A 187 8.84 -6.46 1.66
C ASN A 187 9.42 -5.13 2.18
N GLY A 188 10.10 -4.35 1.32
CA GLY A 188 10.71 -3.09 1.76
C GLY A 188 11.92 -3.26 2.68
N PHE A 189 12.35 -4.48 3.02
CA PHE A 189 13.50 -4.71 3.91
C PHE A 189 14.76 -4.07 3.32
N GLY A 190 15.48 -3.33 4.17
CA GLY A 190 16.66 -2.56 3.82
C GLY A 190 16.31 -1.17 3.27
N VAL A 191 15.33 -1.07 2.36
CA VAL A 191 14.96 0.23 1.75
C VAL A 191 14.17 1.09 2.73
N ARG A 192 13.18 0.52 3.40
CA ARG A 192 12.39 1.22 4.42
C ARG A 192 13.29 1.66 5.58
N GLU A 193 14.17 0.78 6.04
CA GLU A 193 15.13 1.07 7.09
C GLU A 193 16.10 2.19 6.67
N ALA A 194 16.57 2.19 5.42
CA ALA A 194 17.41 3.25 4.88
C ALA A 194 16.68 4.60 4.82
N VAL A 195 15.40 4.62 4.45
CA VAL A 195 14.59 5.85 4.43
C VAL A 195 14.38 6.38 5.85
N PHE A 196 14.03 5.51 6.81
CA PHE A 196 13.94 5.89 8.22
C PHE A 196 15.29 6.43 8.74
N ALA A 197 16.39 5.74 8.47
CA ALA A 197 17.73 6.15 8.86
C ALA A 197 18.11 7.51 8.27
N PHE A 198 17.84 7.74 6.98
CA PHE A 198 18.11 9.00 6.29
C PHE A 198 17.36 10.16 6.95
N PHE A 199 16.05 10.01 7.17
CA PHE A 199 15.26 11.06 7.79
C PHE A 199 15.65 11.30 9.26
N PHE A 200 15.93 10.26 10.03
CA PHE A 200 16.38 10.42 11.41
C PHE A 200 17.73 11.15 11.46
N ALA A 201 18.68 10.76 10.61
CA ALA A 201 19.97 11.46 10.50
C ALA A 201 19.78 12.93 10.12
N SER A 202 18.85 13.23 9.20
CA SER A 202 18.54 14.60 8.80
C SER A 202 17.90 15.45 9.90
N LEU A 203 17.24 14.81 10.87
CA LEU A 203 16.65 15.43 12.05
C LEU A 203 17.62 15.51 13.23
N GLY A 204 18.87 15.06 13.06
CA GLY A 204 19.87 14.97 14.13
C GLY A 204 19.57 13.86 15.14
N LEU A 205 18.70 12.90 14.79
CA LEU A 205 18.34 11.76 15.63
C LEU A 205 19.24 10.55 15.37
N ASN A 206 19.34 9.67 16.36
CA ASN A 206 20.14 8.45 16.27
C ASN A 206 19.53 7.46 15.24
N VAL A 207 20.34 7.01 14.28
CA VAL A 207 19.96 6.00 13.28
C VAL A 207 19.51 4.69 13.93
N GLY A 208 20.13 4.29 15.04
CA GLY A 208 19.72 3.14 15.84
C GLY A 208 18.26 3.24 16.29
N SER A 209 17.81 4.41 16.74
CA SER A 209 16.41 4.65 17.09
C SER A 209 15.46 4.50 15.89
N ALA A 210 15.91 4.89 14.70
CA ALA A 210 15.16 4.71 13.46
C ALA A 210 14.97 3.22 13.14
N LEU A 211 16.02 2.42 13.30
CA LEU A 211 15.98 0.96 13.12
C LEU A 211 15.11 0.28 14.17
N THR A 212 15.23 0.68 15.44
CA THR A 212 14.38 0.18 16.53
C THR A 212 12.91 0.45 16.24
N LEU A 213 12.57 1.66 15.77
CA LEU A 213 11.20 2.00 15.40
C LEU A 213 10.71 1.19 14.19
N SER A 214 11.50 1.10 13.11
CA SER A 214 11.13 0.37 11.89
C SER A 214 10.91 -1.12 12.16
N LEU A 215 11.88 -1.76 12.82
CA LEU A 215 11.86 -3.19 13.12
C LEU A 215 10.86 -3.53 14.23
N GLY A 216 10.80 -2.72 15.29
CA GLY A 216 9.85 -2.90 16.39
C GLY A 216 8.41 -2.78 15.92
N SER A 217 8.10 -1.78 15.09
CA SER A 217 6.78 -1.62 14.49
C SER A 217 6.45 -2.78 13.54
N ALA A 218 7.42 -3.25 12.75
CA ALA A 218 7.23 -4.42 11.90
C ALA A 218 6.95 -5.69 12.72
N ALA A 219 7.65 -5.90 13.83
CA ALA A 219 7.41 -7.02 14.73
C ALA A 219 6.02 -6.94 15.37
N LEU A 220 5.59 -5.76 15.82
CA LEU A 220 4.23 -5.56 16.34
C LEU A 220 3.18 -5.87 15.27
N ILE A 221 3.36 -5.37 14.05
CA ILE A 221 2.47 -5.65 12.93
C ILE A 221 2.45 -7.16 12.59
N MET A 222 3.59 -7.86 12.67
CA MET A 222 3.67 -9.33 12.51
C MET A 222 2.93 -10.07 13.62
N LEU A 223 3.01 -9.61 14.88
CA LEU A 223 2.29 -10.18 16.00
C LEU A 223 0.77 -9.97 15.86
N PHE A 224 0.33 -8.76 15.49
CA PHE A 224 -1.08 -8.51 15.17
C PHE A 224 -1.56 -9.37 13.99
N SER A 225 -0.73 -9.51 12.98
CA SER A 225 -0.96 -10.35 11.81
C SER A 225 -1.22 -11.81 12.18
N LEU A 226 -0.47 -12.38 13.12
CA LEU A 226 -0.66 -13.77 13.56
C LEU A 226 -2.07 -14.04 14.10
N THR A 227 -2.70 -13.05 14.74
CA THR A 227 -4.10 -13.17 15.20
C THR A 227 -5.08 -13.26 14.02
N GLY A 228 -4.79 -12.56 12.91
CA GLY A 228 -5.53 -12.68 11.65
C GLY A 228 -5.37 -14.05 10.98
N GLY A 229 -4.15 -14.60 11.00
CA GLY A 229 -3.86 -15.95 10.51
C GLY A 229 -4.58 -17.06 11.29
N ALA A 230 -4.69 -16.92 12.61
CA ALA A 230 -5.46 -17.85 13.45
C ALA A 230 -6.96 -17.84 13.10
N VAL A 231 -7.54 -16.65 12.86
CA VAL A 231 -8.94 -16.50 12.42
C VAL A 231 -9.17 -17.10 11.01
N PHE A 232 -8.19 -17.01 10.11
CA PHE A 232 -8.24 -17.65 8.79
C PHE A 232 -8.29 -19.18 8.89
N LEU A 233 -7.43 -19.78 9.71
CA LEU A 233 -7.39 -21.23 9.91
C LEU A 233 -8.69 -21.75 10.55
N LEU A 234 -9.29 -20.99 11.47
CA LEU A 234 -10.57 -21.33 12.07
C LEU A 234 -11.75 -21.21 11.08
N ARG A 235 -11.66 -20.37 10.05
CA ARG A 235 -12.68 -20.26 8.99
C ARG A 235 -12.61 -21.40 7.97
N ARG A 236 -11.45 -22.02 7.77
CA ARG A 236 -11.29 -23.21 6.91
C ARG A 236 -11.96 -24.48 7.46
N GLY A 237 -12.41 -24.45 8.72
CA GLY A 237 -13.16 -25.55 9.34
C GLY A 237 -14.66 -25.58 9.05
N ARG A 238 -15.22 -24.66 8.23
CA ARG A 238 -16.64 -24.73 7.82
C ARG A 238 -16.75 -25.27 6.39
N PRO A 239 -17.29 -26.49 6.20
CA PRO A 239 -17.49 -27.07 4.88
C PRO A 239 -18.47 -26.21 4.06
N SER A 240 -18.20 -26.13 2.77
CA SER A 240 -19.00 -25.44 1.76
C SER A 240 -20.50 -25.75 1.88
N PRO A 241 -21.41 -24.78 1.66
CA PRO A 241 -22.82 -25.08 1.52
C PRO A 241 -23.05 -26.01 0.31
N PRO A 242 -24.08 -26.87 0.37
CA PRO A 242 -24.19 -28.07 -0.46
C PRO A 242 -24.39 -27.76 -1.95
N SER A 243 -23.84 -28.65 -2.77
CA SER A 243 -24.09 -28.80 -4.20
C SER A 243 -25.55 -29.18 -4.49
N GLY A 244 -26.14 -28.58 -5.53
CA GLY A 244 -27.46 -28.94 -6.10
C GLY A 244 -28.48 -27.83 -5.85
N VAL A 245 -29.10 -27.25 -6.88
CA VAL A 245 -30.15 -27.92 -7.65
C VAL A 245 -29.97 -27.69 -9.16
N LYS A 246 -29.92 -28.81 -9.90
CA LYS A 246 -30.38 -28.91 -11.28
C LYS A 246 -31.91 -28.98 -11.27
N SER A 247 -32.58 -28.09 -11.99
CA SER A 247 -33.73 -28.36 -12.86
C SER A 247 -34.17 -27.04 -13.49
#